data_AF-A0A838E5Q0-F1
#
_entry.id   AF-A0A838E5Q0-F1
#
_cell.length_a   1.000
_cell.length_b   1.000
_cell.length_c   1.000
_cell.angle_alpha   90.00
_cell.angle_beta   90.00
_cell.angle_gamma   90.00
#
_symmetry.space_group_name_H-M   'P 1'
#
loop_
_entity.id
_entity.type
_entity.pdbx_description
1 polymer ?
#
loop_
_entity_poly.entity_id
_entity_poly.type
_entity_poly.pdbx_seq_one_letter_code
_entity_poly.pdbx_strand_id
1 'polypeptide(L)'
;MVIPSAVDRITELLDSSQLDTVNTSMRIPNTLREAASLAVDELGAAASTTALTTTALRATLEAVVMQAALEHHYERHPETRPSLADLALAAAELDGHPLAGEPERLRRAAAEIVERHPHADADDVLLWAEAQSFASA
;
A
#
# COMPACT_ATOMS: atom_id res chain seq x y z
N MET A 1 11.75 -17.60 12.98
CA MET A 1 11.75 -16.36 12.16
C MET A 1 12.70 -16.57 10.99
N VAL A 2 12.17 -16.62 9.76
CA VAL A 2 12.91 -16.89 8.50
C VAL A 2 12.74 -15.72 7.50
N ILE A 3 12.13 -14.61 7.97
CA ILE A 3 11.69 -13.48 7.14
C ILE A 3 12.84 -12.72 6.46
N PRO A 4 14.01 -12.44 7.10
CA PRO A 4 15.08 -11.70 6.43
C PRO A 4 15.58 -12.42 5.18
N SER A 5 15.81 -13.74 5.28
CA SER A 5 16.33 -14.53 4.16
C SER A 5 15.38 -14.64 2.97
N ALA A 6 14.06 -14.57 3.20
CA ALA A 6 13.08 -14.64 2.12
C ALA A 6 12.97 -13.29 1.39
N VAL A 7 12.94 -12.19 2.15
CA VAL A 7 12.94 -10.82 1.61
C VAL A 7 14.19 -10.58 0.74
N ASP A 8 15.36 -10.92 1.26
CA ASP A 8 16.64 -10.76 0.54
C ASP A 8 16.65 -11.58 -0.76
N ARG A 9 16.21 -12.85 -0.68
CA ARG A 9 16.21 -13.75 -1.84
C ARG A 9 15.21 -13.32 -2.91
N ILE A 10 14.01 -12.87 -2.52
CA ILE A 10 13.00 -12.40 -3.49
C ILE A 10 13.51 -11.12 -4.16
N THR A 11 14.09 -10.18 -3.42
CA THR A 11 14.69 -8.95 -3.97
C THR A 11 15.76 -9.28 -5.01
N GLU A 12 16.69 -10.18 -4.68
CA GLU A 12 17.72 -10.64 -5.62
C GLU A 12 17.13 -11.24 -6.90
N LEU A 13 16.06 -12.05 -6.77
CA LEU A 13 15.39 -12.66 -7.92
C LEU A 13 14.65 -11.63 -8.77
N LEU A 14 14.08 -10.58 -8.16
CA LEU A 14 13.38 -9.50 -8.86
C LEU A 14 14.36 -8.58 -9.60
N ASP A 15 15.53 -8.29 -9.02
CA ASP A 15 16.58 -7.43 -9.62
C ASP A 15 17.43 -8.16 -10.67
N SER A 16 17.29 -9.48 -10.78
CA SER A 16 18.01 -10.29 -11.76
C SER A 16 17.73 -9.85 -13.20
N SER A 17 18.78 -9.68 -13.99
CA SER A 17 18.71 -9.38 -15.43
C SER A 17 18.58 -10.63 -16.31
N GLN A 18 18.38 -11.81 -15.72
CA GLN A 18 18.16 -13.04 -16.48
C GLN A 18 16.85 -12.97 -17.27
N LEU A 19 16.92 -13.29 -18.56
CA LEU A 19 15.79 -13.22 -19.50
C LEU A 19 15.20 -14.59 -19.85
N ASP A 20 15.77 -15.68 -19.33
CA ASP A 20 15.28 -17.02 -19.59
C ASP A 20 13.90 -17.21 -18.98
N THR A 21 12.97 -17.71 -19.80
CA THR A 21 11.57 -17.94 -19.39
C THR A 21 11.23 -19.42 -19.37
N VAL A 22 10.36 -19.80 -18.45
CA VAL A 22 9.79 -21.15 -18.37
C VAL A 22 8.28 -21.06 -18.46
N ASN A 23 7.68 -21.99 -19.21
CA ASN A 23 6.22 -22.08 -19.28
C ASN A 23 5.67 -22.47 -17.91
N THR A 24 4.76 -21.65 -17.39
CA THR A 24 4.07 -21.91 -16.13
C THR A 24 2.59 -22.14 -16.42
N SER A 25 2.09 -23.32 -16.06
CA SER A 25 0.66 -23.61 -16.14
C SER A 25 -0.03 -23.12 -14.87
N MET A 26 -1.01 -22.22 -15.02
CA MET A 26 -1.79 -21.69 -13.90
C MET A 26 -3.29 -21.88 -14.17
N ARG A 27 -4.04 -22.20 -13.11
CA ARG A 27 -5.51 -22.22 -13.16
C ARG A 27 -6.02 -20.86 -12.70
N ILE A 28 -6.79 -20.21 -13.55
CA ILE A 28 -7.48 -18.95 -13.25
C ILE A 28 -8.97 -19.07 -13.55
N PRO A 29 -9.85 -18.35 -12.83
CA PRO A 29 -11.27 -18.29 -13.16
C PRO A 29 -11.51 -17.79 -14.59
N ASN A 30 -12.50 -18.36 -15.29
CA ASN A 30 -12.84 -17.96 -16.66
C ASN A 30 -13.18 -16.46 -16.75
N THR A 31 -13.90 -15.93 -15.77
CA THR A 31 -14.27 -14.50 -15.71
C THR A 31 -13.04 -13.60 -15.57
N LEU A 32 -12.04 -14.01 -14.78
CA LEU A 32 -10.79 -13.26 -14.64
C LEU A 32 -9.96 -13.31 -15.92
N ARG A 33 -9.93 -14.47 -16.60
CA ARG A 33 -9.29 -14.61 -17.90
C ARG A 33 -9.91 -13.66 -18.94
N GLU A 34 -11.24 -13.62 -19.00
CA GLU A 34 -11.98 -12.76 -19.91
C GLU A 34 -11.74 -11.26 -19.61
N ALA A 35 -11.78 -10.87 -18.34
CA ALA A 35 -11.45 -9.50 -17.92
C ALA A 35 -10.02 -9.11 -18.32
N ALA A 36 -9.06 -10.03 -18.18
CA ALA A 36 -7.67 -9.77 -18.56
C ALA A 36 -7.48 -9.66 -20.09
N SER A 37 -8.26 -10.40 -20.88
CA SER A 37 -8.28 -10.23 -22.34
C SER A 37 -8.86 -8.86 -22.72
N LEU A 38 -10.00 -8.47 -22.17
CA LEU A 38 -10.60 -7.16 -22.41
C LEU A 38 -9.66 -6.01 -22.01
N ALA A 39 -8.97 -6.11 -20.87
CA ALA A 39 -8.01 -5.09 -20.46
C ALA A 39 -6.85 -4.92 -21.44
N VAL A 40 -6.38 -6.00 -22.07
CA VAL A 40 -5.32 -5.97 -23.07
C VAL A 40 -5.85 -5.41 -24.39
N ASP A 41 -6.94 -5.97 -24.88
CA ASP A 41 -7.44 -5.71 -26.23
C ASP A 41 -8.11 -4.33 -26.34
N GLU A 42 -8.87 -3.92 -25.32
CA GLU A 42 -9.69 -2.70 -25.35
C GLU A 42 -9.02 -1.51 -24.64
N LEU A 43 -8.23 -1.77 -23.59
CA LEU A 43 -7.60 -0.71 -22.79
C LEU A 43 -6.11 -0.56 -23.06
N GLY A 44 -5.50 -1.46 -23.84
CA GLY A 44 -4.06 -1.43 -24.11
C GLY A 44 -3.22 -1.63 -22.85
N ALA A 45 -3.73 -2.31 -21.83
CA ALA A 45 -3.08 -2.42 -20.52
C ALA A 45 -1.71 -3.13 -20.57
N ALA A 46 -1.50 -3.99 -21.57
CA ALA A 46 -0.21 -4.63 -21.84
C ALA A 46 -0.17 -5.17 -23.28
N ALA A 47 1.00 -5.65 -23.73
CA ALA A 47 1.15 -6.27 -25.05
C ALA A 47 0.47 -7.65 -25.20
N SER A 48 0.14 -8.32 -24.09
CA SER A 48 -0.58 -9.60 -24.06
C SER A 48 -1.07 -9.91 -22.64
N THR A 49 -2.01 -10.85 -22.49
CA THR A 49 -2.45 -11.33 -21.17
C THR A 49 -1.31 -11.94 -20.35
N THR A 50 -0.34 -12.59 -21.01
CA THR A 50 0.87 -13.11 -20.35
C THR A 50 1.73 -11.97 -19.80
N ALA A 51 2.00 -10.94 -20.62
CA ALA A 51 2.78 -9.78 -20.18
C ALA A 51 2.10 -9.03 -19.03
N LEU A 52 0.77 -8.89 -19.10
CA LEU A 52 -0.04 -8.33 -18.01
C LEU A 52 0.14 -9.15 -16.73
N THR A 53 0.03 -10.47 -16.82
CA THR A 53 0.14 -11.38 -15.66
C THR A 53 1.54 -11.33 -15.04
N THR A 54 2.60 -11.35 -15.85
CA THR A 54 3.99 -11.24 -15.37
C THR A 54 4.23 -9.91 -14.67
N THR A 55 3.75 -8.81 -15.25
CA THR A 55 3.88 -7.46 -14.67
C THR A 55 3.14 -7.35 -13.35
N ALA A 56 1.90 -7.84 -13.30
CA ALA A 56 1.08 -7.83 -12.09
C ALA A 56 1.70 -8.70 -10.98
N LEU A 57 2.22 -9.88 -11.32
CA LEU A 57 2.90 -10.75 -10.36
C LEU A 57 4.15 -10.08 -9.78
N ARG A 58 4.97 -9.47 -10.64
CA ARG A 58 6.15 -8.71 -10.22
C ARG A 58 5.78 -7.58 -9.27
N ALA A 59 4.84 -6.71 -9.67
CA ALA A 59 4.39 -5.59 -8.84
C ALA A 59 3.83 -6.06 -7.49
N THR A 60 3.10 -7.18 -7.47
CA THR A 60 2.57 -7.77 -6.24
C THR A 60 3.71 -8.26 -5.33
N LEU A 61 4.72 -8.96 -5.89
CA LEU A 61 5.87 -9.42 -5.12
C LEU A 61 6.69 -8.25 -4.56
N GLU A 62 6.91 -7.20 -5.34
CA GLU A 62 7.59 -5.98 -4.91
C GLU A 62 6.84 -5.33 -3.72
N ALA A 63 5.52 -5.18 -3.82
CA ALA A 63 4.70 -4.64 -2.73
C ALA A 63 4.78 -5.50 -1.45
N VAL A 64 4.71 -6.83 -1.58
CA VAL A 64 4.83 -7.76 -0.44
C VAL A 64 6.20 -7.68 0.22
N VAL A 65 7.27 -7.60 -0.59
CA VAL A 65 8.65 -7.48 -0.10
C VAL A 65 8.86 -6.16 0.64
N MET A 66 8.42 -5.05 0.06
CA MET A 66 8.52 -3.73 0.72
C MET A 66 7.78 -3.70 2.05
N GLN A 67 6.55 -4.24 2.09
CA GLN A 67 5.77 -4.29 3.33
C GLN A 67 6.44 -5.14 4.40
N ALA A 68 6.96 -6.31 4.02
CA ALA A 68 7.66 -7.20 4.95
C ALA A 68 8.97 -6.57 5.47
N ALA A 69 9.74 -5.91 4.60
CA ALA A 69 10.96 -5.20 4.98
C ALA A 69 10.65 -4.04 5.94
N LEU A 70 9.58 -3.29 5.70
CA LEU A 70 9.17 -2.17 6.53
C LEU A 70 8.69 -2.62 7.92
N GLU A 71 7.84 -3.65 8.00
CA GLU A 71 7.42 -4.18 9.31
C GLU A 71 8.63 -4.70 10.09
N HIS A 72 9.54 -5.38 9.42
CA HIS A 72 10.77 -5.88 10.04
C HIS A 72 11.71 -4.77 10.53
N HIS A 73 11.71 -3.63 9.83
CA HIS A 73 12.39 -2.42 10.28
C HIS A 73 11.74 -1.89 11.56
N TYR A 74 10.42 -1.76 11.60
CA TYR A 74 9.68 -1.29 12.77
C TYR A 74 9.77 -2.24 13.98
N GLU A 75 9.91 -3.55 13.77
CA GLU A 75 10.21 -4.50 14.85
C GLU A 75 11.56 -4.22 15.53
N ARG A 76 12.57 -3.78 14.76
CA ARG A 76 13.91 -3.44 15.26
C ARG A 76 14.03 -2.02 15.77
N HIS A 77 13.27 -1.12 15.17
CA HIS A 77 13.28 0.31 15.44
C HIS A 77 11.86 0.82 15.69
N PRO A 78 11.19 0.40 16.78
CA PRO A 78 9.81 0.81 17.06
C PRO A 78 9.64 2.33 17.09
N GLU A 79 10.68 3.07 17.49
CA GLU A 79 10.72 4.52 17.54
C GLU A 79 10.59 5.20 16.17
N THR A 80 10.87 4.48 15.08
CA THR A 80 10.77 4.98 13.70
C THR A 80 9.37 4.77 13.10
N ARG A 81 8.50 4.01 13.78
CA ARG A 81 7.14 3.77 13.29
C ARG A 81 6.34 5.07 13.37
N PRO A 82 5.83 5.60 12.25
CA PRO A 82 5.04 6.81 12.26
C PRO A 82 3.76 6.58 13.07
N SER A 83 3.36 7.60 13.84
CA SER A 83 2.07 7.58 14.51
C SER A 83 0.95 7.78 13.49
N LEU A 84 -0.28 7.43 13.86
CA LEU A 84 -1.46 7.68 13.02
C LEU A 84 -1.62 9.17 12.68
N ALA A 85 -1.23 10.06 13.60
CA ALA A 85 -1.24 11.49 13.36
C ALA A 85 -0.17 11.93 12.34
N ASP A 86 1.01 11.30 12.33
CA ASP A 86 2.06 11.57 11.35
C ASP A 86 1.61 11.12 9.95
N LEU A 87 0.92 9.98 9.87
CA LEU A 87 0.33 9.48 8.62
C LEU A 87 -0.76 10.42 8.11
N ALA A 88 -1.66 10.89 8.98
CA ALA A 88 -2.70 11.85 8.61
C ALA A 88 -2.13 13.20 8.17
N LEU A 89 -1.06 13.67 8.82
CA LEU A 89 -0.37 14.89 8.41
C LEU A 89 0.26 14.73 7.03
N ALA A 90 0.97 13.62 6.79
CA ALA A 90 1.56 13.33 5.48
C ALA A 90 0.49 13.22 4.38
N ALA A 91 -0.65 12.57 4.66
CA ALA A 91 -1.78 12.50 3.73
C ALA A 91 -2.33 13.92 3.42
N ALA A 92 -2.57 14.73 4.45
CA ALA A 92 -3.01 16.11 4.27
C ALA A 92 -2.02 16.95 3.44
N GLU A 93 -0.72 16.78 3.62
CA GLU A 93 0.31 17.47 2.84
C GLU A 93 0.31 17.03 1.37
N LEU A 94 0.21 15.72 1.10
CA LEU A 94 0.18 15.17 -0.25
C LEU A 94 -1.04 15.65 -1.04
N ASP A 95 -2.19 15.77 -0.37
CA ASP A 95 -3.45 16.17 -0.99
C ASP A 95 -3.64 17.71 -1.04
N GLY A 96 -2.71 18.48 -0.46
CA GLY A 96 -2.86 19.92 -0.33
C GLY A 96 -4.05 20.33 0.56
N HIS A 97 -4.39 19.48 1.54
CA HIS A 97 -5.53 19.65 2.42
C HIS A 97 -5.31 20.79 3.43
N PRO A 98 -6.32 21.63 3.75
CA PRO A 98 -6.17 22.73 4.72
C PRO A 98 -5.65 22.29 6.10
N LEU A 99 -6.01 21.07 6.53
CA LEU A 99 -5.56 20.49 7.80
C LEU A 99 -4.04 20.25 7.88
N ALA A 100 -3.30 20.29 6.76
CA ALA A 100 -1.84 20.24 6.78
C ALA A 100 -1.24 21.40 7.60
N GLY A 101 -1.94 22.55 7.65
CA GLY A 101 -1.58 23.69 8.49
C GLY A 101 -1.96 23.55 9.97
N GLU A 102 -2.63 22.46 10.37
CA GLU A 102 -3.14 22.25 11.73
C GLU A 102 -2.66 20.93 12.38
N PRO A 103 -1.34 20.68 12.54
CA PRO A 103 -0.83 19.40 13.08
C PRO A 103 -1.36 19.03 14.47
N GLU A 104 -1.55 20.00 15.36
CA GLU A 104 -2.11 19.75 16.70
C GLU A 104 -3.55 19.22 16.66
N ARG A 105 -4.32 19.64 15.65
CA ARG A 105 -5.70 19.17 15.47
C ARG A 105 -5.70 17.72 14.99
N LEU A 106 -4.82 17.38 14.05
CA LEU A 106 -4.65 16.00 13.58
C LEU A 106 -4.18 15.07 14.70
N ARG A 107 -3.27 15.51 15.58
CA ARG A 107 -2.87 14.70 16.75
C ARG A 107 -4.01 14.41 17.71
N ARG A 108 -4.84 15.42 18.01
CA ARG A 108 -6.03 15.21 18.86
C ARG A 108 -7.04 14.29 18.20
N ALA A 109 -7.34 14.53 16.92
CA ALA A 109 -8.27 13.70 16.16
C ALA A 109 -7.81 12.23 16.11
N ALA A 110 -6.53 11.99 15.86
CA ALA A 110 -5.95 10.64 15.85
C ALA A 110 -6.07 9.94 17.21
N ALA A 111 -5.80 10.64 18.32
CA ALA A 111 -5.97 10.06 19.65
C ALA A 111 -7.44 9.69 19.94
N GLU A 112 -8.37 10.56 19.59
CA GLU A 112 -9.80 10.37 19.84
C GLU A 112 -10.47 9.31 18.97
N ILE A 113 -10.05 9.22 17.70
CA ILE A 113 -10.68 8.29 16.76
C ILE A 113 -10.25 6.86 17.06
N VAL A 114 -8.99 6.63 17.46
CA VAL A 114 -8.49 5.27 17.78
C VAL A 114 -9.22 4.68 18.99
N GLU A 115 -9.65 5.49 19.95
CA GLU A 115 -10.47 5.03 21.09
C GLU A 115 -11.83 4.48 20.64
N ARG A 116 -12.41 5.01 19.56
CA ARG A 116 -13.74 4.63 19.04
C ARG A 116 -13.67 3.61 17.90
N HIS A 117 -12.64 3.74 17.08
CA HIS A 117 -12.38 2.99 15.87
C HIS A 117 -10.91 2.54 15.88
N PRO A 118 -10.59 1.39 16.53
CA PRO A 118 -9.21 0.91 16.67
C PRO A 118 -8.50 0.59 15.35
N HIS A 119 -9.24 0.56 14.24
CA HIS A 119 -8.74 0.29 12.90
C HIS A 119 -8.80 1.54 12.00
N ALA A 120 -8.95 2.73 12.59
CA ALA A 120 -8.95 3.98 11.85
C ALA A 120 -7.64 4.18 11.08
N ASP A 121 -7.76 4.69 9.86
CA ASP A 121 -6.62 5.09 9.04
C ASP A 121 -6.44 6.62 8.99
N ALA A 122 -5.51 7.08 8.15
CA ALA A 122 -5.20 8.50 8.01
C ALA A 122 -6.40 9.32 7.50
N ASP A 123 -7.18 8.77 6.56
CA ASP A 123 -8.33 9.45 5.98
C ASP A 123 -9.46 9.58 7.01
N ASP A 124 -9.65 8.55 7.83
CA ASP A 124 -10.58 8.59 8.96
C ASP A 124 -10.22 9.72 9.96
N VAL A 125 -8.92 9.93 10.22
CA VAL A 125 -8.45 11.05 11.07
C VAL A 125 -8.79 12.39 10.46
N LEU A 126 -8.58 12.57 9.15
CA LEU A 126 -8.91 13.81 8.44
C LEU A 126 -10.41 14.09 8.55
N LEU A 127 -11.23 13.09 8.24
CA LEU A 127 -12.69 13.19 8.33
C LEU A 127 -13.16 13.52 9.75
N TRP A 128 -12.59 12.86 10.76
CA TRP A 128 -12.92 13.13 12.17
C TRP A 128 -12.50 14.54 12.60
N ALA A 129 -11.31 14.99 12.19
CA ALA A 129 -10.83 16.33 12.47
C ALA A 129 -11.78 17.38 11.87
N GLU A 130 -12.24 17.22 10.63
CA GLU A 130 -13.20 18.10 9.97
C GLU A 130 -14.55 18.14 10.68
N ALA A 131 -15.11 16.97 11.00
CA ALA A 131 -16.39 16.85 11.69
C ALA A 131 -16.41 17.65 13.00
N GLN A 132 -15.30 17.67 13.73
CA GLN A 132 -15.18 18.46 14.97
C GLN A 132 -15.26 19.97 14.75
N SER A 133 -14.82 20.51 13.60
CA SER A 133 -15.02 21.95 13.32
C SER A 133 -16.47 22.32 13.08
N PHE A 134 -17.26 21.41 12.51
CA PHE A 134 -18.70 21.65 12.33
C PHE A 134 -19.46 21.57 13.64
N ALA A 135 -19.02 20.74 14.59
CA ALA A 135 -19.67 20.58 15.89
C ALA A 135 -19.32 21.70 16.90
N SER A 136 -18.25 22.46 16.65
CA SER A 136 -17.77 23.56 17.52
C SER A 136 -18.09 24.96 16.99
N ALA A 137 -18.76 25.06 15.83
CA ALA A 137 -19.29 26.28 15.23
C ALA A 137 -20.78 26.49 15.57
#